data_AF-A0A7S4DKB1-F1
#
_entry.id   AF-A0A7S4DKB1-F1
#
_cell.length_a   1.000
_cell.length_b   1.000
_cell.length_c   1.000
_cell.angle_alpha   90.00
_cell.angle_beta   90.00
_cell.angle_gamma   90.00
#
_symmetry.space_group_name_H-M   'P 1'
#
loop_
_entity.id
_entity.type
_entity.pdbx_description
1 polymer ?
#
loop_
_entity_poly.entity_id
_entity_poly.type
_entity_poly.pdbx_seq_one_letter_code
_entity_poly.pdbx_strand_id
1 'polypeptide(L)'
;AIALDSDSAISQVALRLGSLMVEGGNNQVQAEFVSYAEKHDDNGRFFRNMKERIAQSRREIIYARRMQANNPQHYVFPARTFDEAQDVFRFMAELCEGHYLPMQNLLREQPINRKSYDLVQEVVEFVAAIAKSQITVSKLMIDREFEVLNTGLDCLIEVTQGPCPKNQEIIAGSEAMEVCKVV
;
A
#
# COMPACT_ATOMS: atom_id res chain seq x y z
N ALA A 1 11.54 24.10 8.62
CA ALA A 1 11.51 22.76 9.24
C ALA A 1 10.08 22.51 9.70
N ILE A 2 9.31 21.74 8.93
CA ILE A 2 7.99 21.29 9.37
C ILE A 2 8.29 20.27 10.47
N ALA A 3 7.88 20.57 11.70
CA ALA A 3 8.04 19.66 12.83
C ALA A 3 7.42 18.31 12.44
N LEU A 4 8.20 17.24 12.58
CA LEU A 4 7.69 15.88 12.49
C LEU A 4 6.51 15.78 13.46
N ASP A 5 5.33 15.49 12.93
CA ASP A 5 4.23 15.04 13.77
C ASP A 5 4.71 13.72 14.42
N SER A 6 4.93 13.73 15.73
CA SER A 6 5.69 12.68 16.43
C SER A 6 5.12 11.29 16.18
N ASP A 7 3.81 11.20 16.01
CA ASP A 7 3.10 9.94 15.79
C ASP A 7 3.34 9.36 14.38
N SER A 8 3.50 10.22 13.37
CA SER A 8 3.82 9.81 12.00
C SER A 8 5.26 9.30 11.91
N ALA A 9 6.22 9.97 12.54
CA ALA A 9 7.62 9.54 12.57
C ALA A 9 7.80 8.20 13.31
N ILE A 10 7.15 8.03 14.46
CA ILE A 10 7.17 6.76 15.20
C ILE A 10 6.57 5.64 14.36
N SER A 11 5.47 5.90 13.66
CA SER A 11 4.82 4.90 12.81
C SER A 11 5.70 4.47 11.64
N GLN A 12 6.40 5.40 10.98
CA GLN A 12 7.33 5.08 9.89
C GLN A 12 8.49 4.22 10.39
N VAL A 13 9.07 4.57 11.55
CA VAL A 13 10.14 3.77 12.16
C VAL A 13 9.63 2.39 12.56
N ALA A 14 8.40 2.29 13.08
CA ALA A 14 7.79 1.01 13.44
C ALA A 14 7.54 0.11 12.22
N LEU A 15 7.01 0.66 11.12
CA LEU A 15 6.83 -0.09 9.86
C LEU A 15 8.18 -0.59 9.35
N ARG A 16 9.19 0.28 9.30
CA ARG A 16 10.54 -0.09 8.86
C ARG A 16 11.21 -1.12 9.76
N LEU A 17 10.98 -1.07 11.06
CA LEU A 17 11.45 -2.12 11.97
C LEU A 17 10.76 -3.45 11.66
N GLY A 18 9.43 -3.44 11.48
CA GLY A 18 8.65 -4.61 11.10
C GLY A 18 9.18 -5.25 9.82
N SER A 19 9.38 -4.43 8.77
CA SER A 19 10.02 -4.79 7.50
C SER A 19 11.34 -5.55 7.69
N LEU A 20 12.27 -4.96 8.45
CA LEU A 20 13.57 -5.58 8.72
C LEU A 20 13.47 -6.90 9.49
N MET A 21 12.43 -7.09 10.29
CA MET A 21 12.23 -8.34 11.03
C MET A 21 11.72 -9.48 10.13
N VAL A 22 11.01 -9.16 9.03
CA VAL A 22 10.45 -10.14 8.10
C VAL A 22 11.25 -10.31 6.80
N GLU A 23 12.26 -9.46 6.58
CA GLU A 23 13.17 -9.49 5.42
C GLU A 23 13.66 -10.90 5.08
N GLY A 24 13.59 -11.27 3.80
CA GLY A 24 13.99 -12.58 3.30
C GLY A 24 12.96 -13.67 3.56
N GLY A 25 11.70 -13.31 3.82
CA GLY A 25 10.61 -14.25 4.10
C GLY A 25 10.79 -14.99 5.42
N ASN A 26 11.09 -14.26 6.51
CA ASN A 26 11.24 -14.86 7.84
C ASN A 26 9.89 -15.38 8.38
N ASN A 27 9.57 -16.62 8.00
CA ASN A 27 8.32 -17.31 8.34
C ASN A 27 8.00 -17.34 9.84
N GLN A 28 9.01 -17.36 10.71
CA GLN A 28 8.79 -17.34 12.16
C GLN A 28 8.18 -16.00 12.59
N VAL A 29 8.76 -14.89 12.13
CA VAL A 29 8.27 -13.55 12.46
C VAL A 29 6.95 -13.27 11.76
N GLN A 30 6.77 -13.69 10.51
CA GLN A 30 5.49 -13.58 9.80
C GLN A 30 4.36 -14.32 10.53
N ALA A 31 4.64 -15.53 11.06
CA ALA A 31 3.68 -16.28 11.86
C ALA A 31 3.33 -15.59 13.18
N GLU A 32 4.30 -14.99 13.86
CA GLU A 32 4.06 -14.19 15.06
C GLU A 32 3.21 -12.94 14.75
N PHE A 33 3.43 -12.28 13.61
CA PHE A 33 2.57 -11.16 13.16
C PHE A 33 1.13 -11.59 12.96
N VAL A 34 0.88 -12.70 12.25
CA VAL A 34 -0.48 -13.24 12.06
C VAL A 34 -1.10 -13.56 13.42
N SER A 35 -0.38 -14.30 14.27
CA SER A 35 -0.89 -14.69 15.58
C SER A 35 -1.22 -13.49 16.46
N TYR A 36 -0.36 -12.47 16.44
CA TYR A 36 -0.58 -11.24 17.19
C TYR A 36 -1.80 -10.49 16.68
N ALA A 37 -1.91 -10.29 15.36
CA ALA A 37 -3.04 -9.61 14.75
C ALA A 37 -4.38 -10.31 15.07
N GLU A 38 -4.42 -11.64 14.97
CA GLU A 38 -5.62 -12.44 15.29
C GLU A 38 -6.02 -12.43 16.77
N LYS A 39 -5.06 -12.23 17.68
CA LYS A 39 -5.32 -12.23 19.13
C LYS A 39 -5.54 -10.83 19.71
N HIS A 40 -4.93 -9.82 19.12
CA HIS A 40 -4.77 -8.51 19.76
C HIS A 40 -5.27 -7.33 18.92
N ASP A 41 -5.54 -7.48 17.62
CA ASP A 41 -6.14 -6.41 16.80
C ASP A 41 -7.67 -6.50 16.72
N ASP A 42 -8.32 -6.80 17.83
CA ASP A 42 -9.77 -7.04 17.99
C ASP A 42 -10.71 -5.98 17.37
N ASN A 43 -10.24 -4.73 17.30
CA ASN A 43 -10.98 -3.58 16.76
C ASN A 43 -10.54 -3.20 15.33
N GLY A 44 -9.65 -3.99 14.73
CA GLY A 44 -9.04 -3.74 13.43
C GLY A 44 -8.28 -2.42 13.39
N ARG A 45 -7.69 -1.96 14.50
CA ARG A 45 -7.02 -0.66 14.55
C ARG A 45 -5.79 -0.68 13.65
N PHE A 46 -5.04 -1.76 13.65
CA PHE A 46 -3.83 -1.88 12.84
C PHE A 46 -4.16 -1.82 11.35
N PHE A 47 -5.05 -2.69 10.86
CA PHE A 47 -5.45 -2.71 9.45
C PHE A 47 -6.19 -1.43 9.02
N ARG A 48 -7.00 -0.84 9.90
CA ARG A 48 -7.64 0.47 9.65
C ARG A 48 -6.61 1.56 9.43
N ASN A 49 -5.62 1.67 10.31
CA ASN A 49 -4.58 2.70 10.20
C ASN A 49 -3.77 2.54 8.92
N MET A 50 -3.42 1.31 8.53
CA MET A 50 -2.76 1.05 7.25
C MET A 50 -3.62 1.49 6.06
N LYS A 51 -4.91 1.12 6.06
CA LYS A 51 -5.86 1.51 5.01
C LYS A 51 -6.01 3.03 4.92
N GLU A 52 -6.14 3.70 6.06
CA GLU A 52 -6.31 5.16 6.13
C GLU A 52 -5.09 5.91 5.59
N ARG A 53 -3.87 5.41 5.83
CA ARG A 53 -2.63 5.97 5.27
C ARG A 53 -2.60 5.88 3.74
N ILE A 54 -2.93 4.72 3.18
CA ILE A 54 -3.00 4.55 1.72
C ILE A 54 -4.11 5.45 1.13
N ALA A 55 -5.30 5.44 1.74
CA ALA A 55 -6.46 6.20 1.27
C ALA A 55 -6.25 7.72 1.35
N GLN A 56 -5.65 8.21 2.43
CA GLN A 56 -5.25 9.61 2.55
C GLN A 56 -4.26 9.97 1.45
N SER A 57 -3.29 9.09 1.21
CA SER A 57 -2.26 9.35 0.21
C SER A 57 -2.81 9.43 -1.19
N ARG A 58 -3.70 8.51 -1.55
CA ARG A 58 -4.45 8.55 -2.81
C ARG A 58 -5.22 9.86 -3.00
N ARG A 59 -5.93 10.32 -1.96
CA ARG A 59 -6.74 11.56 -2.02
C ARG A 59 -5.87 12.79 -2.30
N GLU A 60 -4.73 12.91 -1.64
CA GLU A 60 -3.83 14.04 -1.83
C GLU A 60 -3.17 14.04 -3.20
N ILE A 61 -2.81 12.87 -3.75
CA ILE A 61 -2.27 12.76 -5.10
C ILE A 61 -3.28 13.21 -6.14
N ILE A 62 -4.52 12.73 -6.04
CA ILE A 62 -5.61 13.15 -6.94
C ILE A 62 -5.83 14.66 -6.85
N TYR A 63 -5.82 15.22 -5.63
CA TYR A 63 -5.97 16.64 -5.41
C TYR A 63 -4.81 17.44 -6.02
N ALA A 64 -3.56 17.04 -5.78
CA ALA A 64 -2.37 17.71 -6.29
C ALA A 64 -2.36 17.75 -7.83
N ARG A 65 -2.72 16.65 -8.49
CA ARG A 65 -2.83 16.58 -9.96
C ARG A 65 -3.92 17.47 -10.54
N ARG A 66 -5.07 17.54 -9.87
CA ARG A 66 -6.15 18.49 -10.24
C ARG A 66 -5.67 19.93 -10.12
N MET A 67 -4.93 20.24 -9.07
CA MET A 67 -4.37 21.58 -8.88
C MET A 67 -3.31 21.90 -9.93
N GLN A 68 -2.45 20.95 -10.29
CA GLN A 68 -1.47 21.12 -11.36
C GLN A 68 -2.13 21.44 -12.70
N ALA A 69 -3.22 20.73 -13.05
CA ALA A 69 -3.94 20.96 -14.29
C ALA A 69 -4.60 22.35 -14.35
N ASN A 70 -5.06 22.88 -13.21
CA ASN A 70 -5.76 24.15 -13.13
C ASN A 70 -4.83 25.36 -12.91
N ASN A 71 -3.74 25.20 -12.15
CA ASN A 71 -2.79 26.27 -11.85
C ASN A 71 -1.37 25.70 -11.65
N PRO A 72 -0.61 25.46 -12.74
CA PRO A 72 0.70 24.80 -12.69
C PRO A 72 1.73 25.51 -11.79
N GLN A 73 1.63 26.83 -11.62
CA GLN A 73 2.59 27.61 -10.83
C GLN A 73 2.41 27.48 -9.31
N HIS A 74 1.27 26.96 -8.85
CA HIS A 74 0.99 26.73 -7.42
C HIS A 74 1.04 25.23 -7.05
N TYR A 75 1.52 24.38 -7.95
CA TYR A 75 1.67 22.96 -7.66
C TYR A 75 2.77 22.73 -6.63
N VAL A 76 2.41 22.08 -5.52
CA VAL A 76 3.35 21.59 -4.52
C VAL A 76 3.24 20.07 -4.49
N PHE A 77 4.36 19.39 -4.70
CA PHE A 77 4.42 17.93 -4.63
C PHE A 77 4.25 17.48 -3.17
N PRO A 78 3.26 16.62 -2.84
CA PRO A 78 2.99 16.21 -1.47
C PRO A 78 3.94 15.07 -1.04
N ALA A 79 5.26 15.35 -0.97
CA ALA A 79 6.30 14.33 -0.79
C ALA A 79 6.07 13.39 0.40
N ARG A 80 5.72 13.94 1.56
CA ARG A 80 5.44 13.17 2.79
C ARG A 80 4.40 12.07 2.55
N THR A 81 3.40 12.41 1.77
CA THR A 81 2.23 11.58 1.56
C THR A 81 2.54 10.40 0.64
N PHE A 82 3.42 10.62 -0.34
CA PHE A 82 3.98 9.52 -1.13
C PHE A 82 4.77 8.55 -0.26
N ASP A 83 5.60 9.09 0.64
CA ASP A 83 6.42 8.27 1.55
C ASP A 83 5.53 7.42 2.49
N GLU A 84 4.42 7.95 2.99
CA GLU A 84 3.50 7.21 3.88
C GLU A 84 2.82 6.01 3.20
N ALA A 85 2.37 6.15 1.94
CA ALA A 85 1.83 5.00 1.19
C ALA A 85 2.93 3.99 0.85
N GLN A 86 4.11 4.49 0.45
CA GLN A 86 5.23 3.65 0.08
C GLN A 86 5.69 2.75 1.22
N ASP A 87 5.79 3.28 2.44
CA ASP A 87 6.18 2.50 3.62
C ASP A 87 5.18 1.39 3.94
N VAL A 88 3.87 1.66 3.77
CA VAL A 88 2.83 0.64 3.96
C VAL A 88 2.91 -0.45 2.88
N PHE A 89 3.12 -0.07 1.61
CA PHE A 89 3.25 -1.03 0.51
C PHE A 89 4.47 -1.95 0.68
N ARG A 90 5.63 -1.40 1.04
CA ARG A 90 6.84 -2.19 1.31
C ARG A 90 6.60 -3.21 2.41
N PHE A 91 6.07 -2.73 3.54
CA PHE A 91 5.80 -3.58 4.67
C PHE A 91 4.77 -4.68 4.34
N MET A 92 3.71 -4.37 3.61
CA MET A 92 2.76 -5.37 3.12
C MET A 92 3.42 -6.42 2.22
N ALA A 93 4.32 -5.99 1.32
CA ALA A 93 5.05 -6.88 0.42
C ALA A 93 5.94 -7.86 1.21
N GLU A 94 6.75 -7.36 2.15
CA GLU A 94 7.67 -8.17 2.95
C GLU A 94 6.93 -9.12 3.91
N LEU A 95 5.77 -8.71 4.44
CA LEU A 95 4.91 -9.62 5.22
C LEU A 95 4.35 -10.79 4.39
N CYS A 96 4.28 -10.64 3.07
CA CYS A 96 3.83 -11.67 2.13
C CYS A 96 4.97 -12.40 1.41
N GLU A 97 6.22 -11.96 1.59
CA GLU A 97 7.41 -12.53 0.96
C GLU A 97 7.48 -14.04 1.19
N GLY A 98 7.81 -14.79 0.13
CA GLY A 98 7.78 -16.25 0.16
C GLY A 98 6.37 -16.85 0.02
N HIS A 99 5.42 -16.07 -0.50
CA HIS A 99 4.03 -16.48 -0.78
C HIS A 99 3.28 -16.87 0.48
N TYR A 100 3.46 -16.08 1.54
CA TYR A 100 2.93 -16.41 2.87
C TYR A 100 1.40 -16.21 2.93
N LEU A 101 0.68 -17.25 2.54
CA LEU A 101 -0.78 -17.27 2.38
C LEU A 101 -1.58 -16.80 3.61
N PRO A 102 -1.21 -17.14 4.86
CA PRO A 102 -1.93 -16.63 6.03
C PRO A 102 -1.98 -15.10 6.06
N MET A 103 -0.86 -14.44 5.79
CA MET A 103 -0.82 -12.98 5.71
C MET A 103 -1.53 -12.44 4.48
N GLN A 104 -1.35 -13.05 3.31
CA GLN A 104 -2.06 -12.64 2.09
C GLN A 104 -3.59 -12.65 2.28
N ASN A 105 -4.10 -13.64 3.02
CA ASN A 105 -5.51 -13.71 3.40
C ASN A 105 -5.87 -12.64 4.42
N LEU A 106 -5.03 -12.46 5.45
CA LEU A 106 -5.28 -11.50 6.51
C LEU A 106 -5.24 -10.06 6.00
N LEU A 107 -4.44 -9.71 4.98
CA LEU A 107 -4.45 -8.38 4.37
C LEU A 107 -5.73 -8.09 3.56
N ARG A 108 -6.38 -9.13 3.03
CA ARG A 108 -7.66 -9.03 2.31
C ARG A 108 -8.85 -9.03 3.27
N GLU A 109 -8.85 -9.92 4.25
CA GLU A 109 -9.99 -10.15 5.13
C GLU A 109 -9.56 -10.51 6.56
N GLN A 110 -10.07 -9.78 7.56
CA GLN A 110 -9.82 -10.04 8.98
C GLN A 110 -11.09 -10.57 9.67
N PRO A 111 -11.37 -11.88 9.60
CA PRO A 111 -12.64 -12.46 10.05
C PRO A 111 -12.87 -12.35 11.55
N ILE A 112 -11.80 -12.19 12.34
CA ILE A 112 -11.86 -11.97 13.79
C ILE A 112 -12.39 -10.57 14.15
N ASN A 113 -12.33 -9.61 13.23
CA ASN A 113 -12.71 -8.22 13.48
C ASN A 113 -14.18 -7.98 13.14
N ARG A 114 -14.85 -7.12 13.94
CA ARG A 114 -16.22 -6.67 13.63
C ARG A 114 -16.33 -5.99 12.25
N LYS A 115 -15.25 -5.33 11.82
CA LYS A 115 -15.12 -4.71 10.51
C LYS A 115 -13.80 -5.16 9.90
N SER A 116 -13.87 -5.70 8.70
CA SER A 116 -12.71 -6.03 7.87
C SER A 116 -12.26 -4.82 7.05
N TYR A 117 -10.96 -4.69 6.83
CA TYR A 117 -10.32 -3.67 6.01
C TYR A 117 -9.54 -4.35 4.90
N ASP A 118 -10.13 -4.36 3.70
CA ASP A 118 -9.44 -4.88 2.51
C ASP A 118 -8.35 -3.90 2.09
N LEU A 119 -7.10 -4.29 2.35
CA LEU A 119 -5.91 -3.53 1.97
C LEU A 119 -5.49 -3.84 0.54
N VAL A 120 -5.72 -5.07 0.05
CA VAL A 120 -5.40 -5.45 -1.33
C VAL A 120 -6.19 -4.56 -2.31
N GLN A 121 -7.48 -4.39 -2.07
CA GLN A 121 -8.33 -3.47 -2.85
C GLN A 121 -7.86 -2.01 -2.73
N GLU A 122 -7.34 -1.59 -1.57
CA GLU A 122 -6.84 -0.22 -1.39
C GLU A 122 -5.56 0.04 -2.19
N VAL A 123 -4.65 -0.92 -2.29
CA VAL A 123 -3.46 -0.84 -3.16
C VAL A 123 -3.88 -0.77 -4.63
N VAL A 124 -4.82 -1.62 -5.05
CA VAL A 124 -5.39 -1.60 -6.41
C VAL A 124 -5.93 -0.22 -6.76
N GLU A 125 -6.75 0.36 -5.89
CA GLU A 125 -7.34 1.69 -6.11
C GLU A 125 -6.29 2.81 -6.13
N PHE A 126 -5.22 2.67 -5.36
CA PHE A 126 -4.10 3.61 -5.37
C PHE A 126 -3.34 3.55 -6.70
N VAL A 127 -2.96 2.35 -7.14
CA VAL A 127 -2.24 2.13 -8.42
C VAL A 127 -3.09 2.63 -9.59
N ALA A 128 -4.38 2.30 -9.64
CA ALA A 128 -5.30 2.78 -10.67
C ALA A 128 -5.43 4.32 -10.68
N ALA A 129 -5.43 4.97 -9.50
CA ALA A 129 -5.49 6.43 -9.41
C ALA A 129 -4.22 7.11 -9.95
N ILE A 130 -3.04 6.50 -9.75
CA ILE A 130 -1.77 7.04 -10.22
C ILE A 130 -1.54 6.76 -11.71
N ALA A 131 -1.93 5.59 -12.19
CA ALA A 131 -1.58 5.12 -13.53
C ALA A 131 -2.80 4.94 -14.45
N LYS A 132 -3.85 5.73 -14.26
CA LYS A 132 -5.15 5.66 -14.97
C LYS A 132 -5.08 5.52 -16.51
N SER A 133 -4.00 5.95 -17.15
CA SER A 133 -3.81 5.79 -18.61
C SER A 133 -2.33 5.88 -18.99
N GLN A 134 -1.98 5.44 -20.21
CA GLN A 134 -0.60 5.62 -20.75
C GLN A 134 -0.20 7.09 -20.78
N ILE A 135 -1.16 7.98 -21.01
CA ILE A 135 -0.95 9.43 -21.00
C ILE A 135 -0.66 9.92 -19.58
N THR A 136 -1.30 9.33 -18.57
CA THR A 136 -1.05 9.69 -17.17
C THR A 136 0.33 9.22 -16.73
N VAL A 137 0.72 8.00 -17.09
CA VAL A 137 2.04 7.43 -16.77
C VAL A 137 3.16 8.21 -17.46
N SER A 138 3.00 8.56 -18.74
CA SER A 138 3.98 9.39 -19.46
C SER A 138 4.07 10.84 -18.97
N LYS A 139 3.09 11.30 -18.18
CA LYS A 139 3.07 12.62 -17.53
C LYS A 139 3.51 12.59 -16.08
N LEU A 140 3.95 11.44 -15.55
CA LEU A 140 4.60 11.42 -14.24
C LEU A 140 5.86 12.28 -14.35
N MET A 141 5.86 13.40 -13.64
CA MET A 141 6.88 14.44 -13.80
C MET A 141 8.02 14.32 -12.79
N ILE A 142 7.87 13.43 -11.79
CA ILE A 142 8.71 13.37 -10.60
C ILE A 142 9.03 11.91 -10.30
N ASP A 143 10.31 11.61 -10.09
CA ASP A 143 10.82 10.26 -9.80
C ASP A 143 10.07 9.57 -8.66
N ARG A 144 9.68 10.32 -7.62
CA ARG A 144 8.88 9.80 -6.50
C ARG A 144 7.50 9.25 -6.89
N GLU A 145 6.86 9.80 -7.93
CA GLU A 145 5.59 9.21 -8.41
C GLU A 145 5.82 7.85 -9.06
N PHE A 146 6.94 7.68 -9.78
CA PHE A 146 7.33 6.39 -10.33
C PHE A 146 7.73 5.40 -9.22
N GLU A 147 8.49 5.86 -8.22
CA GLU A 147 8.90 5.02 -7.10
C GLU A 147 7.70 4.47 -6.32
N VAL A 148 6.70 5.30 -6.00
CA VAL A 148 5.50 4.82 -5.29
C VAL A 148 4.67 3.89 -6.16
N LEU A 149 4.60 4.15 -7.49
CA LEU A 149 3.87 3.30 -8.42
C LEU A 149 4.51 1.91 -8.49
N ASN A 150 5.83 1.85 -8.66
CA ASN A 150 6.59 0.59 -8.67
C ASN A 150 6.42 -0.15 -7.34
N THR A 151 6.55 0.55 -6.21
CA THR A 151 6.35 -0.08 -4.89
C THR A 151 4.94 -0.64 -4.73
N GLY A 152 3.92 0.07 -5.24
CA GLY A 152 2.54 -0.43 -5.26
C GLY A 152 2.36 -1.66 -6.15
N LEU A 153 2.99 -1.68 -7.32
CA LEU A 153 2.99 -2.84 -8.22
C LEU A 153 3.73 -4.05 -7.60
N ASP A 154 4.87 -3.84 -6.98
CA ASP A 154 5.63 -4.86 -6.24
C ASP A 154 4.78 -5.44 -5.10
N CYS A 155 4.08 -4.58 -4.35
CA CYS A 155 3.13 -5.02 -3.34
C CYS A 155 2.00 -5.88 -3.94
N LEU A 156 1.42 -5.48 -5.10
CA LEU A 156 0.39 -6.28 -5.77
C LEU A 156 0.92 -7.65 -6.22
N ILE A 157 2.18 -7.74 -6.64
CA ILE A 157 2.85 -9.00 -6.96
C ILE A 157 2.92 -9.87 -5.70
N GLU A 158 3.52 -9.40 -4.62
CA GLU A 158 3.72 -10.21 -3.41
C GLU A 158 2.41 -10.66 -2.75
N VAL A 159 1.37 -9.81 -2.73
CA VAL A 159 0.07 -10.19 -2.18
C VAL A 159 -0.68 -11.20 -3.06
N THR A 160 -0.29 -11.39 -4.33
CA THR A 160 -0.93 -12.35 -5.26
C THR A 160 -0.11 -13.59 -5.57
N GLN A 161 1.21 -13.52 -5.43
CA GLN A 161 2.11 -14.57 -5.85
C GLN A 161 1.89 -15.86 -5.03
N GLY A 162 2.06 -17.01 -5.69
CA GLY A 162 1.71 -18.33 -5.14
C GLY A 162 0.24 -18.71 -5.38
N PRO A 163 -0.23 -19.85 -4.83
CA PRO A 163 -1.64 -20.23 -4.92
C PRO A 163 -2.49 -19.34 -3.99
N CYS A 164 -2.91 -18.17 -4.49
CA CYS A 164 -3.77 -17.22 -3.78
C CYS A 164 -4.98 -16.81 -4.64
N PRO A 165 -5.92 -17.74 -4.94
CA PRO A 165 -6.96 -17.55 -5.96
C PRO A 165 -7.84 -16.34 -5.68
N LYS A 166 -8.17 -16.07 -4.41
CA LYS A 166 -9.00 -14.92 -4.03
C LYS A 166 -8.34 -13.57 -4.33
N ASN A 167 -7.03 -13.41 -4.07
CA ASN A 167 -6.33 -12.16 -4.43
C ASN A 167 -6.14 -12.09 -5.95
N GLN A 168 -5.88 -13.21 -6.61
CA GLN A 168 -5.78 -13.30 -8.06
C GLN A 168 -7.08 -12.88 -8.76
N GLU A 169 -8.24 -13.33 -8.29
CA GLU A 169 -9.55 -12.92 -8.81
C GLU A 169 -9.81 -11.42 -8.64
N ILE A 170 -9.52 -10.86 -7.46
CA ILE A 170 -9.66 -9.42 -7.19
C ILE A 170 -8.81 -8.61 -8.16
N ILE A 171 -7.52 -8.96 -8.28
CA ILE A 171 -6.58 -8.18 -9.07
C ILE A 171 -6.85 -8.37 -10.56
N ALA A 172 -7.11 -9.58 -11.04
CA ALA A 172 -7.45 -9.85 -12.44
C ALA A 172 -8.70 -9.09 -12.90
N GLY A 173 -9.68 -8.90 -12.01
CA GLY A 173 -10.90 -8.15 -12.29
C GLY A 173 -10.78 -6.63 -12.12
N SER A 174 -9.62 -6.12 -11.70
CA SER A 174 -9.47 -4.72 -11.32
C SER A 174 -8.87 -3.82 -12.41
N GLU A 175 -9.06 -2.50 -12.25
CA GLU A 175 -8.44 -1.48 -13.11
C GLU A 175 -6.91 -1.49 -13.05
N ALA A 176 -6.29 -2.09 -12.03
CA ALA A 176 -4.84 -2.23 -11.94
C ALA A 176 -4.27 -3.08 -13.09
N MET A 177 -5.05 -4.01 -13.66
CA MET A 177 -4.61 -4.77 -14.84
C MET A 177 -4.50 -3.90 -16.10
N GLU A 178 -5.29 -2.83 -16.21
CA GLU A 178 -5.14 -1.88 -17.31
C GLU A 178 -3.84 -1.10 -17.17
N VAL A 179 -3.36 -0.86 -15.95
CA VAL A 179 -2.02 -0.29 -15.71
C VAL A 179 -0.95 -1.23 -16.22
N CYS A 180 -0.99 -2.51 -15.85
CA CYS A 180 0.00 -3.51 -16.26
C CYS A 180 0.06 -3.75 -17.77
N LYS A 181 -0.98 -3.40 -18.55
CA LYS A 181 -0.96 -3.46 -20.02
C LYS A 181 -0.21 -2.29 -20.66
N VAL A 182 0.07 -1.27 -19.88
CA VAL A 182 0.46 0.06 -20.35
C VAL A 182 1.91 0.39 -19.99
N VAL A 183 2.39 -0.13 -18.87
CA VAL A 183 3.81 -0.11 -18.48
C VAL A 183 4.56 -1.24 -19.17
#